data_AF-A0A7D7RPU5-F1
#
_entry.id   AF-A0A7D7RPU5-F1
#
_cell.length_a   1.000
_cell.length_b   1.000
_cell.length_c   1.000
_cell.angle_alpha   90.00
_cell.angle_beta   90.00
_cell.angle_gamma   90.00
#
_symmetry.space_group_name_H-M   'P 1'
#
loop_
_entity.id
_entity.type
_entity.pdbx_description
1 polymer ?
#
loop_
_entity_poly.entity_id
_entity_poly.type
_entity_poly.pdbx_seq_one_letter_code
_entity_poly.pdbx_strand_id
1 'polypeptide(L)' 'MNNRSDLIKLGDEDIYLILYLWKVKGWKTKELAQHFHISAESLEDLLSGDARRECYKDFNRIEKYLVETY' A
#
# COMPACT_ATOMS: atom_id res chain seq x y z
N MET A 1 21.05 1.54 7.40
CA MET A 1 20.26 0.99 8.52
C MET A 1 19.10 0.22 7.90
N ASN A 2 18.72 -0.93 8.46
CA ASN A 2 17.85 -1.93 7.81
C ASN A 2 16.40 -1.45 7.62
N ASN A 3 16.10 -0.87 6.45
CA ASN A 3 14.75 -0.45 6.05
C ASN A 3 13.74 -1.62 5.93
N ARG A 4 14.23 -2.85 5.71
CA ARG A 4 13.39 -4.07 5.72
C ARG A 4 12.68 -4.32 7.06
N SER A 5 13.22 -3.82 8.18
CA SER A 5 12.65 -4.04 9.51
C SER A 5 11.31 -3.32 9.72
N ASP A 6 11.06 -2.23 8.99
CA ASP A 6 9.81 -1.48 9.11
C ASP A 6 8.67 -2.17 8.35
N LEU A 7 8.96 -2.75 7.19
CA LEU A 7 7.98 -3.50 6.39
C LEU A 7 7.58 -4.83 7.05
N ILE A 8 8.46 -5.48 7.82
CA ILE A 8 8.15 -6.71 8.57
C ILE A 8 7.05 -6.48 9.63
N LYS A 9 6.86 -5.23 10.09
CA LYS A 9 5.81 -4.88 11.05
C LYS A 9 4.44 -4.67 10.43
N LEU A 10 4.37 -4.48 9.11
CA LEU A 10 3.13 -4.28 8.39
C LEU A 10 2.52 -5.64 8.06
N GLY A 11 1.27 -5.84 8.45
CA GLY A 11 0.50 -6.97 7.96
C GLY A 11 0.08 -6.77 6.51
N ASP A 12 -0.38 -7.85 5.87
CA ASP A 12 -0.91 -7.77 4.51
C ASP A 12 -2.07 -6.75 4.40
N GLU A 13 -2.93 -6.68 5.41
CA GLU A 13 -4.03 -5.70 5.50
C GLU A 13 -3.53 -4.25 5.50
N ASP A 14 -2.45 -3.96 6.24
CA ASP A 14 -1.85 -2.61 6.27
C ASP A 14 -1.29 -2.25 4.90
N ILE A 15 -0.65 -3.22 4.22
CA ILE A 15 -0.13 -3.04 2.87
C ILE A 15 -1.28 -2.71 1.90
N TYR A 16 -2.39 -3.45 1.94
CA TYR A 16 -3.56 -3.15 1.11
C TYR A 16 -4.15 -1.77 1.43
N LEU A 17 -4.24 -1.39 2.70
CA LEU A 17 -4.75 -0.09 3.12
C LEU A 17 -3.85 1.05 2.63
N ILE A 18 -2.52 0.91 2.74
CA ILE A 18 -1.54 1.86 2.20
C ILE A 18 -1.75 2.04 0.70
N LEU A 19 -1.87 0.95 -0.05
CA LEU A 19 -2.07 0.98 -1.50
C LEU A 19 -3.38 1.68 -1.87
N TYR A 20 -4.47 1.40 -1.14
CA TYR A 20 -5.77 2.04 -1.34
C TYR A 20 -5.71 3.55 -1.08
N LEU A 21 -5.20 3.96 0.09
CA LEU A 21 -5.12 5.37 0.47
C LEU A 21 -4.25 6.17 -0.51
N TRP A 22 -3.13 5.59 -0.95
CA TRP A 22 -2.23 6.23 -1.90
C TRP A 22 -2.89 6.46 -3.27
N LYS A 23 -3.53 5.44 -3.85
CA LYS A 23 -4.02 5.53 -5.24
C LYS A 23 -5.45 6.00 -5.38
N VAL A 24 -6.34 5.54 -4.49
CA VAL A 24 -7.78 5.81 -4.57
C VAL A 24 -8.09 7.11 -3.85
N LYS A 25 -7.53 7.30 -2.65
CA LYS A 25 -7.72 8.54 -1.88
C LYS A 25 -6.69 9.63 -2.21
N GLY A 26 -5.62 9.30 -2.93
CA GLY A 26 -4.59 10.27 -3.35
C GLY A 26 -3.70 10.78 -2.22
N TRP A 27 -3.54 10.00 -1.15
CA TRP A 27 -2.72 10.38 0.00
C TRP A 27 -1.24 10.49 -0.39
N LYS A 28 -0.55 11.48 0.18
CA LYS A 28 0.89 11.64 -0.05
C LYS A 28 1.67 10.61 0.74
N THR A 29 2.81 10.19 0.20
CA THR A 29 3.73 9.25 0.86
C THR A 29 4.16 9.73 2.25
N LYS A 30 4.35 11.04 2.42
CA LYS A 30 4.66 11.63 3.73
C LYS A 30 3.55 11.42 4.78
N GLU A 31 2.28 11.49 4.37
CA GLU A 31 1.13 11.29 5.25
C GLU A 31 0.99 9.81 5.63
N LEU A 32 1.19 8.92 4.66
CA LEU A 32 1.18 7.48 4.88
C LEU A 32 2.33 7.03 5.78
N ALA A 33 3.55 7.53 5.56
CA ALA A 33 4.70 7.24 6.40
C ALA A 33 4.46 7.64 7.87
N GLN A 34 3.83 8.80 8.09
CA GLN A 34 3.44 9.23 9.44
C GLN A 34 2.33 8.35 10.04
N HIS A 35 1.33 7.99 9.23
CA HIS A 35 0.18 7.21 9.70
C HIS A 35 0.56 5.77 10.08
N PHE A 36 1.42 5.13 9.29
CA PHE A 36 1.86 3.75 9.50
C PHE A 36 3.16 3.65 10.29
N HIS A 37 3.72 4.78 10.73
CA HIS A 37 4.99 4.86 11.45
C HIS A 37 6.16 4.14 10.74
N ILE A 38 6.19 4.23 9.42
CA ILE A 38 7.24 3.64 8.59
C ILE A 38 8.11 4.72 7.95
N SER A 39 9.34 4.37 7.62
CA SER A 39 10.24 5.24 6.88
C SER A 39 9.71 5.53 5.47
N ALA A 40 9.86 6.79 5.02
CA ALA A 40 9.45 7.20 3.68
C ALA A 40 10.17 6.40 2.58
N GLU A 41 11.42 6.01 2.81
CA GLU A 41 12.20 5.16 1.90
C GLU A 41 11.58 3.76 1.77
N SER A 42 11.16 3.13 2.88
CA SER A 42 10.49 1.83 2.85
C SER A 42 9.12 1.91 2.17
N LEU A 43 8.40 3.02 2.36
CA LEU A 43 7.15 3.26 1.67
C LEU A 43 7.36 3.45 0.17
N GLU A 44 8.40 4.20 -0.24
CA GLU A 44 8.75 4.38 -1.65
C GLU A 44 9.16 3.04 -2.28
N ASP A 45 9.92 2.20 -1.58
CA ASP A 45 10.28 0.86 -2.04
C ASP A 45 9.03 -0.02 -2.25
N LEU A 46 8.10 -0.02 -1.27
CA LEU A 46 6.82 -0.71 -1.36
C LEU A 46 5.97 -0.23 -2.55
N LEU A 47 5.94 1.08 -2.80
CA LEU A 47 5.15 1.69 -3.88
C LEU A 47 5.84 1.63 -5.26
N SER A 48 7.15 1.40 -5.29
CA SER A 48 7.98 1.27 -6.49
C SER A 48 8.10 -0.18 -6.96
N GLY A 49 8.05 -1.16 -6.04
CA GLY A 49 8.27 -2.57 -6.34
C GLY A 49 7.19 -3.26 -7.17
N ASP A 50 7.56 -4.37 -7.83
CA ASP A 50 6.65 -5.26 -8.58
C ASP A 50 5.47 -5.77 -7.73
N ALA A 51 5.67 -5.89 -6.40
CA ALA A 51 4.64 -6.26 -5.44
C ALA A 51 3.41 -5.33 -5.50
N ARG A 52 3.60 -4.03 -5.75
CA ARG A 52 2.49 -3.10 -5.99
C ARG A 52 1.65 -3.57 -7.17
N ARG A 53 2.28 -4.01 -8.27
CA ARG A 53 1.60 -4.36 -9.52
C ARG A 53 0.75 -5.61 -9.38
N GLU A 54 1.22 -6.60 -8.64
CA GLU A 54 0.48 -7.82 -8.33
C GLU A 54 -0.65 -7.55 -7.33
N CYS A 55 -0.36 -6.89 -6.19
CA CYS A 55 -1.40 -6.52 -5.21
C CYS A 55 -2.49 -5.62 -5.82
N TYR A 56 -2.13 -4.72 -6.75
CA TYR A 56 -3.10 -3.89 -7.47
C TYR A 56 -4.03 -4.69 -8.37
N LYS A 57 -3.51 -5.75 -8.99
CA LYS A 57 -4.29 -6.57 -9.93
C LYS A 57 -5.42 -7.27 -9.18
N ASP A 58 -5.12 -7.84 -8.03
CA ASP A 58 -6.12 -8.50 -7.19
C ASP A 58 -7.05 -7.50 -6.49
N PHE A 59 -6.52 -6.37 -6.01
CA PHE A 59 -7.34 -5.30 -5.43
C PHE A 59 -8.35 -4.71 -6.43
N ASN A 60 -7.91 -4.35 -7.63
CA ASN A 60 -8.82 -3.85 -8.69
C ASN A 60 -9.85 -4.89 -9.11
N ARG A 61 -9.51 -6.19 -9.04
CA ARG A 61 -10.45 -7.27 -9.36
C ARG A 61 -11.55 -7.36 -8.31
N ILE A 62 -11.22 -7.16 -7.04
CA ILE A 62 -12.19 -7.07 -5.94
C ILE A 62 -13.02 -5.80 -6.03
N GLU A 63 -12.42 -4.62 -6.25
CA GLU A 63 -13.16 -3.37 -6.43
C GLU A 63 -14.14 -3.46 -7.60
N LYS A 64 -13.70 -3.98 -8.75
CA LYS A 64 -14.56 -4.16 -9.91
C LYS A 64 -15.73 -5.09 -9.61
N TYR A 65 -15.48 -6.21 -8.94
CA TYR A 65 -16.54 -7.13 -8.52
C TYR A 65 -17.55 -6.47 -7.59
N LEU A 66 -17.10 -5.67 -6.61
CA LEU A 66 -17.98 -4.95 -5.69
C LEU A 66 -18.83 -3.89 -6.41
N VAL A 67 -18.27 -3.16 -7.37
CA VAL A 67 -18.99 -2.16 -8.18
C VAL A 67 -19.96 -2.79 -9.18
N GLU A 68 -19.67 -3.98 -9.70
CA GLU A 68 -20.58 -4.69 -10.63
C GLU A 68 -21.71 -5.45 -9.91
N THR A 69 -21.56 -5.72 -8.60
CA THR A 69 -22.53 -6.52 -7.82
C THR A 69 -23.51 -5.67 -6.99
N TYR A 70 -23.23 -4.38 -6.78
CA TYR A 70 -24.09 -3.41 -6.09
C TYR A 70 -24.60 -2.33 -7.04
#